data_AF-A0A924YNE7-F1
#
_entry.id   AF-A0A924YNE7-F1
#
_cell.length_a   1.000
_cell.length_b   1.000
_cell.length_c   1.000
_cell.angle_alpha   90.00
_cell.angle_beta   90.00
_cell.angle_gamma   90.00
#
_symmetry.space_group_name_H-M   'P 1'
#
loop_
_entity.id
_entity.type
_entity.pdbx_description
1 polymer ?
#
loop_
_entity_poly.entity_id
_entity_poly.type
_entity_poly.pdbx_seq_one_letter_code
_entity_poly.pdbx_strand_id
1 'polypeptide(L)'
;MDEIRFAQDNSFDWLPIYYGFPKIKNDGGMESSQRSRGWVHVALGLAAAFASHQDTLDVCENGIGAFNLPTELSQTGSHTSRAMHPVFLHRIAQAASMVFGRDLKVRQSAVFETKGELLTQTLSPSEANLAAKTFSCEIFPNYRAKEPQCGVCPSCLVRRASLHAAGIDDSGHLYALDVLTQDIPPRKALGLIKMERYARRISHCFGPSASDDSAMWEYPEAGSYFDEAAKSLDLSLDEYLCGLRKTHHSFVLEWRNFAANLPALRRVA
;
A
#
# COMPACT_ATOMS: atom_id res chain seq x y z
N MET A 1 15.76 -33.26 6.13
CA MET A 1 14.93 -32.72 5.04
C MET A 1 13.58 -33.35 5.25
N ASP A 2 12.77 -32.74 6.11
CA ASP A 2 11.47 -33.30 6.48
C ASP A 2 10.45 -32.83 5.45
N GLU A 3 9.74 -33.81 4.88
CA GLU A 3 8.72 -33.63 3.84
C GLU A 3 7.60 -32.72 4.34
N ILE A 4 7.41 -31.59 3.64
CA ILE A 4 6.21 -30.76 3.77
C ILE A 4 5.05 -31.58 3.20
N ARG A 5 4.20 -32.11 4.09
CA ARG A 5 2.97 -32.80 3.72
C ARG A 5 1.86 -31.79 3.49
N PHE A 6 1.39 -31.68 2.26
CA PHE A 6 0.20 -30.90 1.91
C PHE A 6 -1.06 -31.67 2.31
N ALA A 7 -1.85 -31.11 3.25
CA ALA A 7 -3.10 -31.70 3.69
C ALA A 7 -4.27 -31.28 2.78
N GLN A 8 -5.09 -32.27 2.40
CA GLN A 8 -6.41 -32.08 1.80
C GLN A 8 -7.45 -31.90 2.91
N ASP A 9 -7.58 -30.67 3.42
CA ASP A 9 -8.78 -30.11 4.04
C ASP A 9 -8.56 -28.59 4.09
N ASN A 10 -9.56 -27.76 4.39
CA ASN A 10 -9.38 -26.29 4.47
C ASN A 10 -8.52 -25.86 5.70
N SER A 11 -7.30 -26.39 5.83
CA SER A 11 -6.29 -26.06 6.82
C SER A 11 -5.34 -25.01 6.26
N PHE A 12 -5.28 -23.86 6.91
CA PHE A 12 -4.24 -22.85 6.63
C PHE A 12 -3.02 -23.14 7.50
N ASP A 13 -1.89 -23.46 6.87
CA ASP A 13 -0.59 -23.50 7.53
C ASP A 13 -0.02 -22.08 7.65
N TRP A 14 0.54 -21.74 8.81
CA TRP A 14 1.16 -20.43 9.05
C TRP A 14 2.54 -20.60 9.69
N LEU A 15 3.50 -19.80 9.21
CA LEU A 15 4.86 -19.75 9.75
C LEU A 15 5.05 -18.44 10.51
N PRO A 16 5.20 -18.45 11.85
CA PRO A 16 5.54 -17.25 12.61
C PRO A 16 6.94 -16.77 12.26
N ILE A 17 7.07 -15.49 11.94
CA ILE A 17 8.37 -14.89 11.63
C ILE A 17 8.53 -13.66 12.51
N TYR A 18 9.47 -13.78 13.44
CA TYR A 18 9.74 -12.75 14.42
C TYR A 18 10.61 -11.67 13.79
N TYR A 19 10.01 -10.49 13.58
CA TYR A 19 10.71 -9.28 13.16
C TYR A 19 10.21 -8.10 14.04
N GLY A 20 11.09 -7.18 14.43
CA GLY A 20 10.70 -6.01 15.24
C GLY A 20 10.92 -6.12 16.76
N PHE A 21 10.56 -5.05 17.47
CA PHE A 21 11.08 -4.74 18.81
C PHE A 21 10.32 -5.40 19.98
N PRO A 22 11.06 -6.09 20.86
CA PRO A 22 10.95 -5.87 22.29
C PRO A 22 12.31 -5.47 22.88
N LYS A 23 12.30 -4.46 23.76
CA LYS A 23 13.42 -3.91 24.56
C LYS A 23 14.81 -4.39 24.13
N ILE A 24 15.56 -3.52 23.44
CA ILE A 24 16.99 -3.65 23.11
C ILE A 24 17.70 -4.57 24.13
N LYS A 25 17.74 -5.86 23.83
CA LYS A 25 18.77 -6.75 24.32
C LYS A 25 19.71 -6.83 23.13
N ASN A 26 20.91 -6.31 23.34
CA ASN A 26 22.00 -6.39 22.38
C ASN A 26 22.43 -7.85 22.22
N ASP A 27 21.66 -8.65 21.49
CA ASP A 27 22.05 -9.98 21.03
C ASP A 27 22.19 -10.02 19.50
N GLY A 28 22.69 -8.93 18.91
CA GLY A 28 23.38 -8.91 17.61
C GLY A 28 22.64 -9.38 16.35
N GLY A 29 21.39 -9.87 16.44
CA GLY A 29 20.70 -10.53 15.33
C GLY A 29 19.39 -9.89 14.86
N MET A 30 18.89 -8.83 15.51
CA MET A 30 17.54 -8.31 15.27
C MET A 30 17.54 -6.96 14.51
N GLU A 31 16.80 -6.89 13.39
CA GLU A 31 16.73 -5.70 12.52
C GLU A 31 15.77 -4.65 13.09
N SER A 32 16.32 -3.56 13.63
CA SER A 32 15.57 -2.53 14.36
C SER A 32 14.84 -1.51 13.46
N SER A 33 15.28 -1.28 12.22
CA SER A 33 14.70 -0.23 11.37
C SER A 33 13.38 -0.63 10.71
N GLN A 34 13.05 -1.93 10.70
CA GLN A 34 11.90 -2.52 9.98
C GLN A 34 11.97 -2.36 8.46
N ARG A 35 13.12 -1.90 7.92
CA ARG A 35 13.30 -1.62 6.49
C ARG A 35 13.42 -2.91 5.67
N SER A 36 13.87 -4.01 6.27
CA SER A 36 13.98 -5.31 5.59
C SER A 36 12.66 -6.07 5.52
N ARG A 37 11.63 -5.63 6.26
CA ARG A 37 10.36 -6.36 6.42
C ARG A 37 9.69 -6.72 5.09
N GLY A 38 9.64 -5.76 4.16
CA GLY A 38 9.05 -5.99 2.84
C GLY A 38 9.78 -7.07 2.05
N TRP A 39 11.12 -7.04 2.08
CA TRP A 39 11.95 -8.06 1.46
C TRP A 39 11.75 -9.43 2.07
N VAL A 40 11.71 -9.52 3.41
CA VAL A 40 11.46 -10.77 4.12
C VAL A 40 10.11 -11.35 3.70
N HIS A 41 9.02 -10.59 3.76
CA HIS A 41 7.68 -11.09 3.38
C HIS A 41 7.62 -11.61 1.95
N VAL A 42 8.19 -10.88 0.98
CA VAL A 42 8.15 -11.32 -0.43
C VAL A 42 9.05 -12.54 -0.65
N ALA A 43 10.25 -12.58 -0.04
CA ALA A 43 11.14 -13.73 -0.12
C ALA A 43 10.49 -15.01 0.44
N LEU A 44 9.76 -14.89 1.55
CA LEU A 44 9.01 -16.00 2.14
C LEU A 44 7.84 -16.42 1.28
N GLY A 45 7.11 -15.48 0.68
CA GLY A 45 6.04 -15.78 -0.27
C GLY A 45 6.57 -16.56 -1.47
N LEU A 46 7.74 -16.18 -2.00
CA LEU A 46 8.40 -16.89 -3.09
C LEU A 46 8.88 -18.29 -2.67
N ALA A 47 9.46 -18.42 -1.48
CA ALA A 47 9.84 -19.71 -0.92
C ALA A 47 8.62 -20.62 -0.70
N ALA A 48 7.49 -20.07 -0.25
CA ALA A 48 6.24 -20.81 -0.07
C ALA A 48 5.64 -21.23 -1.42
N ALA A 49 5.68 -20.35 -2.44
CA ALA A 49 5.28 -20.69 -3.80
C ALA A 49 6.11 -21.86 -4.32
N PHE A 50 7.44 -21.76 -4.22
CA PHE A 50 8.37 -22.82 -4.61
C PHE A 50 8.08 -24.15 -3.90
N ALA A 51 7.96 -24.12 -2.56
CA ALA A 51 7.69 -25.30 -1.75
C ALA A 51 6.35 -25.96 -2.13
N SER A 52 5.36 -25.15 -2.50
CA SER A 52 4.02 -25.59 -2.94
C SER A 52 3.94 -25.94 -4.42
N HIS A 53 5.09 -26.09 -5.09
CA HIS A 53 5.21 -26.38 -6.52
C HIS A 53 4.48 -25.35 -7.41
N GLN A 54 4.36 -24.10 -6.94
CA GLN A 54 3.85 -22.97 -7.70
C GLN A 54 5.00 -22.12 -8.21
N ASP A 55 4.82 -21.54 -9.39
CA ASP A 55 5.83 -20.69 -10.03
C ASP A 55 5.50 -19.19 -9.89
N THR A 56 4.34 -18.85 -9.32
CA THR A 56 3.87 -17.46 -9.18
C THR A 56 3.42 -17.18 -7.75
N LEU A 57 4.00 -16.13 -7.16
CA LEU A 57 3.48 -15.46 -5.97
C LEU A 57 2.56 -14.32 -6.42
N ASP A 58 1.30 -14.33 -6.01
CA ASP A 58 0.39 -13.21 -6.26
C ASP A 58 0.38 -12.25 -5.06
N VAL A 59 0.53 -10.96 -5.33
CA VAL A 59 0.43 -9.91 -4.32
C VAL A 59 -0.67 -8.91 -4.67
N CYS A 60 -1.54 -8.65 -3.70
CA CYS A 60 -2.75 -7.84 -3.89
C CYS A 60 -2.61 -6.43 -3.28
N GLU A 61 -1.43 -5.80 -3.43
CA GLU A 61 -1.28 -4.39 -3.07
C GLU A 61 -1.86 -3.49 -4.17
N ASN A 62 -2.58 -2.46 -3.76
CA ASN A 62 -3.22 -1.50 -4.67
C ASN A 62 -2.20 -0.52 -5.25
N GLY A 63 -2.50 0.10 -6.39
CA GLY A 63 -1.56 0.98 -7.10
C GLY A 63 -1.01 2.15 -6.28
N ILE A 64 -1.82 2.75 -5.40
CA ILE A 64 -1.36 3.87 -4.57
C ILE A 64 -0.25 3.42 -3.61
N GLY A 65 -0.40 2.24 -3.01
CA GLY A 65 0.62 1.64 -2.13
C GLY A 65 1.79 1.02 -2.90
N ALA A 66 1.55 0.46 -4.08
CA ALA A 66 2.57 -0.19 -4.90
C ALA A 66 3.54 0.82 -5.54
N PHE A 67 3.01 1.88 -6.15
CA PHE A 67 3.84 2.95 -6.73
C PHE A 67 4.41 3.89 -5.66
N ASN A 68 3.65 4.12 -4.59
CA ASN A 68 4.03 4.93 -3.43
C ASN A 68 4.69 6.26 -3.79
N LEU A 69 4.04 7.02 -4.69
CA LEU A 69 4.55 8.32 -5.12
C LEU A 69 4.70 9.27 -3.90
N PRO A 70 5.83 9.99 -3.78
CA PRO A 70 6.08 10.89 -2.65
C PRO A 70 4.97 11.92 -2.42
N THR A 71 4.41 11.96 -1.21
CA THR A 71 3.43 13.00 -0.82
C THR A 71 4.08 14.39 -0.68
N GLU A 72 5.37 14.45 -0.38
CA GLU A 72 6.16 15.66 -0.20
C GLU A 72 7.52 15.55 -0.91
N LEU A 73 8.08 16.67 -1.38
CA LEU A 73 9.37 16.71 -2.08
C LEU A 73 10.57 16.29 -1.20
N SER A 74 10.44 16.37 0.12
CA SER A 74 11.46 15.92 1.08
C SER A 74 11.51 14.40 1.26
N GLN A 75 10.51 13.67 0.73
CA GLN A 75 10.49 12.21 0.77
C GLN A 75 11.32 11.65 -0.39
N THR A 76 12.62 11.56 -0.19
CA THR A 76 13.58 11.02 -1.16
C THR A 76 14.17 9.69 -0.71
N GLY A 77 14.61 8.86 -1.66
CA GLY A 77 15.31 7.62 -1.39
C GLY A 77 14.56 6.69 -0.43
N SER A 78 15.19 6.34 0.70
CA SER A 78 14.65 5.39 1.69
C SER A 78 13.48 5.92 2.53
N HIS A 79 13.02 7.15 2.31
CA HIS A 79 11.84 7.71 2.99
C HIS A 79 10.51 7.14 2.47
N THR A 80 10.50 6.53 1.29
CA THR A 80 9.33 5.82 0.73
C THR A 80 9.60 4.32 0.67
N SER A 81 8.66 3.52 1.16
CA SER A 81 8.75 2.06 1.04
C SER A 81 8.45 1.65 -0.40
N ARG A 82 9.31 0.82 -0.99
CA ARG A 82 9.13 0.29 -2.36
C ARG A 82 9.02 -1.23 -2.38
N ALA A 83 8.65 -1.83 -1.24
CA ALA A 83 8.54 -3.29 -1.09
C ALA A 83 7.50 -3.94 -2.00
N MET A 84 6.56 -3.15 -2.53
CA MET A 84 5.53 -3.59 -3.47
C MET A 84 5.68 -2.94 -4.85
N HIS A 85 6.80 -2.26 -5.10
CA HIS A 85 7.04 -1.60 -6.38
C HIS A 85 7.38 -2.65 -7.45
N PRO A 86 6.91 -2.50 -8.71
CA PRO A 86 7.13 -3.51 -9.75
C PRO A 86 8.60 -3.90 -9.96
N VAL A 87 9.48 -2.89 -10.02
CA VAL A 87 10.93 -3.12 -10.14
C VAL A 87 11.49 -3.97 -8.99
N PHE A 88 11.03 -3.70 -7.75
CA PHE A 88 11.50 -4.46 -6.59
C PHE A 88 11.03 -5.92 -6.67
N LEU A 89 9.75 -6.13 -6.97
CA LEU A 89 9.14 -7.46 -7.05
C LEU A 89 9.72 -8.30 -8.19
N HIS A 90 9.99 -7.69 -9.34
CA HIS A 90 10.67 -8.33 -10.45
C HIS A 90 12.09 -8.78 -10.06
N ARG A 91 12.89 -7.89 -9.47
CA ARG A 91 14.27 -8.20 -9.08
C ARG A 91 14.37 -9.27 -7.99
N ILE A 92 13.48 -9.24 -6.99
CA ILE A 92 13.49 -10.28 -5.95
C ILE A 92 13.01 -11.64 -6.49
N ALA A 93 12.05 -11.65 -7.43
CA ALA A 93 11.65 -12.86 -8.13
C ALA A 93 12.83 -13.45 -8.92
N GLN A 94 13.54 -12.63 -9.70
CA GLN A 94 14.76 -13.05 -10.42
C GLN A 94 15.82 -13.63 -9.48
N ALA A 95 16.06 -12.98 -8.34
CA ALA A 95 16.99 -13.48 -7.33
C ALA A 95 16.56 -14.84 -6.78
N ALA A 96 15.27 -15.00 -6.46
CA ALA A 96 14.73 -16.28 -6.01
C ALA A 96 14.86 -17.36 -7.10
N SER A 97 14.59 -17.02 -8.36
CA SER A 97 14.72 -17.96 -9.48
C SER A 97 16.14 -18.51 -9.63
N MET A 98 17.15 -17.66 -9.46
CA MET A 98 18.56 -18.08 -9.46
C MET A 98 18.90 -19.00 -8.28
N VAL A 99 18.35 -18.72 -7.10
CA VAL A 99 18.60 -19.51 -5.88
C VAL A 99 17.93 -20.89 -5.97
N PHE A 100 16.71 -20.95 -6.47
CA PHE A 100 15.92 -22.18 -6.51
C PHE A 100 16.07 -22.98 -7.82
N GLY A 101 16.72 -22.42 -8.84
CA GLY A 101 16.90 -23.06 -10.15
C GLY A 101 15.58 -23.27 -10.91
N ARG A 102 14.59 -22.38 -10.69
CA ARG A 102 13.23 -22.46 -11.27
C ARG A 102 12.74 -21.05 -11.60
N ASP A 103 11.99 -20.88 -12.69
CA ASP A 103 11.41 -19.58 -13.05
C ASP A 103 10.26 -19.20 -12.10
N LEU A 104 10.57 -18.38 -11.08
CA LEU A 104 9.61 -17.80 -10.16
C LEU A 104 9.25 -16.38 -10.56
N LYS A 105 7.97 -16.04 -10.41
CA LYS A 105 7.40 -14.73 -10.74
C LYS A 105 6.60 -14.15 -9.59
N VAL A 106 6.52 -12.82 -9.53
CA VAL A 106 5.55 -12.13 -8.69
C VAL A 106 4.51 -11.46 -9.60
N ARG A 107 3.24 -11.82 -9.43
CA ARG A 107 2.11 -11.14 -10.08
C ARG A 107 1.58 -10.06 -9.16
N GLN A 108 1.28 -8.89 -9.71
CA GLN A 108 0.63 -7.79 -8.99
C GLN A 108 -0.78 -7.56 -9.52
N SER A 109 -1.76 -8.30 -9.00
CA SER A 109 -3.10 -8.33 -9.57
C SER A 109 -3.88 -7.01 -9.46
N ALA A 110 -3.54 -6.15 -8.49
CA ALA A 110 -4.26 -4.90 -8.20
C ALA A 110 -3.43 -3.62 -8.46
N VAL A 111 -2.34 -3.71 -9.23
CA VAL A 111 -1.38 -2.60 -9.40
C VAL A 111 -1.98 -1.36 -10.07
N PHE A 112 -3.01 -1.52 -10.89
CA PHE A 112 -3.73 -0.41 -11.54
C PHE A 112 -5.12 -0.14 -10.95
N GLU A 113 -5.35 -0.56 -9.72
CA GLU A 113 -6.59 -0.34 -9.00
C GLU A 113 -6.33 0.48 -7.73
N THR A 114 -7.30 1.30 -7.36
CA THR A 114 -7.33 1.86 -6.01
C THR A 114 -7.77 0.79 -5.02
N LYS A 115 -7.55 1.04 -3.73
CA LYS A 115 -8.11 0.17 -2.70
C LYS A 115 -9.65 0.24 -2.66
N GLY A 116 -10.28 1.37 -3.02
CA GLY A 116 -11.74 1.49 -3.10
C GLY A 116 -12.34 0.65 -4.22
N GLU A 117 -11.74 0.71 -5.42
CA GLU A 117 -12.10 -0.13 -6.57
C GLU A 117 -11.95 -1.62 -6.21
N LEU A 118 -10.81 -2.00 -5.61
CA LEU A 118 -10.55 -3.38 -5.22
C LEU A 118 -11.60 -3.88 -4.21
N LEU A 119 -11.93 -3.09 -3.18
CA LEU A 119 -12.96 -3.47 -2.20
C LEU A 119 -14.34 -3.61 -2.85
N THR A 120 -14.70 -2.71 -3.76
CA THR A 120 -15.98 -2.74 -4.49
C THR A 120 -16.13 -3.99 -5.34
N GLN A 121 -15.03 -4.49 -5.92
CA GLN A 121 -15.03 -5.68 -6.77
C GLN A 121 -14.97 -6.99 -5.99
N THR A 122 -14.33 -6.99 -4.81
CA THR A 122 -13.97 -8.23 -4.10
C THR A 122 -14.81 -8.53 -2.87
N LEU A 123 -15.36 -7.52 -2.18
CA LEU A 123 -16.15 -7.75 -0.97
C LEU A 123 -17.63 -7.76 -1.29
N SER A 124 -18.28 -8.89 -0.98
CA SER A 124 -19.74 -8.94 -0.94
C SER A 124 -20.30 -8.19 0.28
N PRO A 125 -21.57 -7.75 0.26
CA PRO A 125 -22.20 -7.13 1.44
C PRO A 125 -22.16 -8.00 2.70
N SER A 126 -22.19 -9.33 2.57
CA SER A 126 -22.08 -10.25 3.72
C SER A 126 -20.67 -10.29 4.33
N GLU A 127 -19.65 -9.87 3.59
CA GLU A 127 -18.25 -9.86 4.01
C GLU A 127 -17.77 -8.49 4.50
N ALA A 128 -18.60 -7.45 4.40
CA ALA A 128 -18.26 -6.09 4.83
C ALA A 128 -17.70 -6.03 6.28
N ASN A 129 -18.19 -6.88 7.17
CA ASN A 129 -17.72 -6.99 8.55
C ASN A 129 -16.25 -7.45 8.69
N LEU A 130 -15.65 -8.07 7.66
CA LEU A 130 -14.22 -8.41 7.64
C LEU A 130 -13.36 -7.16 7.71
N ALA A 131 -13.81 -6.03 7.16
CA ALA A 131 -13.09 -4.77 7.25
C ALA A 131 -12.80 -4.43 8.71
N ALA A 132 -13.76 -4.57 9.62
CA ALA A 132 -13.58 -4.27 11.05
C ALA A 132 -12.54 -5.17 11.76
N LYS A 133 -12.18 -6.31 11.17
CA LYS A 133 -11.15 -7.24 11.69
C LYS A 133 -9.74 -6.98 11.14
N THR A 134 -9.60 -6.02 10.22
CA THR A 134 -8.31 -5.70 9.59
C THR A 134 -7.68 -4.45 10.21
N PHE A 135 -6.40 -4.25 9.92
CA PHE A 135 -5.58 -3.21 10.52
C PHE A 135 -4.76 -2.48 9.45
N SER A 136 -4.70 -1.14 9.50
CA SER A 136 -3.94 -0.35 8.52
C SER A 136 -3.03 0.73 9.11
N CYS A 137 -3.01 0.95 10.43
CA CYS A 137 -2.32 2.09 11.01
C CYS A 137 -0.79 1.97 10.95
N GLU A 138 -0.11 2.90 10.26
CA GLU A 138 1.36 2.89 10.10
C GLU A 138 2.13 3.46 11.31
N ILE A 139 1.46 4.20 12.20
CA ILE A 139 2.11 4.81 13.37
C ILE A 139 1.92 3.99 14.65
N PHE A 140 1.29 2.83 14.60
CA PHE A 140 1.16 1.95 15.76
C PHE A 140 2.51 1.33 16.16
N PRO A 141 2.79 1.12 17.47
CA PRO A 141 2.07 1.60 18.65
C PRO A 141 2.55 2.98 19.11
N ASN A 142 3.18 3.77 18.23
CA ASN A 142 3.81 5.07 18.51
C ASN A 142 2.80 6.22 18.71
N TYR A 143 1.61 5.91 19.24
CA TYR A 143 0.62 6.89 19.69
C TYR A 143 -0.07 6.35 20.95
N ARG A 144 -0.54 7.26 21.81
CA ARG A 144 -1.15 6.90 23.09
C ARG A 144 -2.67 6.89 22.95
N ALA A 145 -3.24 5.73 22.63
CA ALA A 145 -4.67 5.47 22.64
C ALA A 145 -4.96 3.99 22.89
N LYS A 146 -6.22 3.63 23.18
CA LYS A 146 -6.63 2.23 23.36
C LYS A 146 -7.03 1.59 22.04
N GLU A 147 -7.48 2.42 21.11
CA GLU A 147 -7.95 2.06 19.80
C GLU A 147 -6.77 1.58 18.93
N PRO A 148 -6.98 0.58 18.06
CA PRO A 148 -5.91 0.01 17.24
C PRO A 148 -5.47 0.95 16.11
N GLN A 149 -6.30 1.90 15.69
CA GLN A 149 -5.96 2.81 14.60
C GLN A 149 -5.93 4.27 15.09
N CYS A 150 -4.98 5.07 14.58
CA CYS A 150 -4.88 6.47 15.01
C CYS A 150 -5.91 7.39 14.33
N GLY A 151 -6.40 7.02 13.15
CA GLY A 151 -7.42 7.76 12.37
C GLY A 151 -6.91 8.92 11.52
N VAL A 152 -5.66 9.35 11.72
CA VAL A 152 -5.11 10.55 11.05
C VAL A 152 -3.84 10.32 10.24
N CYS A 153 -3.23 9.14 10.30
CA CYS A 153 -2.08 8.81 9.43
C CYS A 153 -2.55 8.51 7.99
N PRO A 154 -1.72 8.75 6.96
CA PRO A 154 -2.00 8.40 5.57
C PRO A 154 -2.67 7.05 5.36
N SER A 155 -2.14 5.96 5.94
CA SER A 155 -2.74 4.63 5.79
C SER A 155 -4.15 4.50 6.39
N CYS A 156 -4.42 5.16 7.53
CA CYS A 156 -5.78 5.23 8.08
C CYS A 156 -6.70 6.03 7.16
N LEU A 157 -6.22 7.16 6.61
CA LEU A 157 -7.00 8.03 5.74
C LEU A 157 -7.35 7.35 4.40
N VAL A 158 -6.38 6.68 3.77
CA VAL A 158 -6.60 5.85 2.58
C VAL A 158 -7.64 4.77 2.88
N ARG A 159 -7.48 4.05 3.99
CA ARG A 159 -8.47 3.04 4.42
C ARG A 159 -9.89 3.64 4.50
N ARG A 160 -10.06 4.78 5.16
CA ARG A 160 -11.40 5.41 5.30
C ARG A 160 -11.98 5.86 3.98
N ALA A 161 -11.16 6.46 3.11
CA ALA A 161 -11.57 6.86 1.77
C ALA A 161 -12.00 5.64 0.94
N SER A 162 -11.28 4.52 1.04
CA SER A 162 -11.60 3.28 0.31
C SER A 162 -12.85 2.57 0.83
N LEU A 163 -13.07 2.54 2.15
CA LEU A 163 -14.32 2.01 2.72
C LEU A 163 -15.52 2.87 2.30
N HIS A 164 -15.36 4.19 2.32
CA HIS A 164 -16.37 5.13 1.84
C HIS A 164 -16.68 4.92 0.34
N ALA A 165 -15.66 4.76 -0.50
CA ALA A 165 -15.82 4.50 -1.93
C ALA A 165 -16.57 3.19 -2.22
N ALA A 166 -16.31 2.15 -1.41
CA ALA A 166 -16.96 0.85 -1.53
C ALA A 166 -18.35 0.77 -0.85
N GLY A 167 -18.83 1.86 -0.23
CA GLY A 167 -20.09 1.86 0.51
C GLY A 167 -20.09 0.95 1.75
N ILE A 168 -18.92 0.65 2.30
CA ILE A 168 -18.77 -0.18 3.50
C ILE A 168 -18.87 0.72 4.73
N ASP A 169 -19.71 0.32 5.69
CA ASP A 169 -19.86 1.05 6.94
C ASP A 169 -18.54 1.11 7.72
N ASP A 170 -18.17 2.33 8.10
CA ASP A 170 -16.98 2.63 8.90
C ASP A 170 -17.39 3.43 10.15
N SER A 171 -17.89 2.70 11.13
CA SER A 171 -18.42 3.21 12.40
C SER A 171 -17.44 4.02 13.27
N GLY A 172 -16.17 4.16 12.88
CA GLY A 172 -15.23 5.05 13.56
C GLY A 172 -14.65 4.53 14.88
N HIS A 173 -15.27 3.53 15.52
CA HIS A 173 -14.90 3.03 16.86
C HIS A 173 -13.49 2.44 16.98
N LEU A 174 -12.88 2.05 15.86
CA LEU A 174 -11.51 1.53 15.82
C LEU A 174 -10.45 2.64 15.78
N TYR A 175 -10.87 3.91 15.72
CA TYR A 175 -9.98 5.05 15.56
C TYR A 175 -9.93 5.91 16.81
N ALA A 176 -8.70 6.20 17.28
CA ALA A 176 -8.46 7.14 18.37
C ALA A 176 -8.95 8.56 18.04
N LEU A 177 -8.95 8.92 16.75
CA LEU A 177 -9.49 10.18 16.24
C LEU A 177 -10.31 9.89 14.99
N ASP A 178 -11.62 10.02 15.13
CA ASP A 178 -12.53 9.85 14.01
C ASP A 178 -12.64 11.17 13.21
N VAL A 179 -11.99 11.21 12.04
CA VAL A 179 -11.96 12.40 11.17
C VAL A 179 -13.32 12.80 10.58
N LEU A 180 -14.35 11.93 10.64
CA LEU A 180 -15.70 12.24 10.16
C LEU A 180 -16.55 12.92 11.23
N THR A 181 -16.32 12.60 12.51
CA THR A 181 -17.17 13.07 13.62
C THR A 181 -16.47 14.07 14.55
N GLN A 182 -15.14 14.20 14.47
CA GLN A 182 -14.35 15.02 15.38
C GLN A 182 -13.55 16.10 14.63
N ASP A 183 -13.37 17.25 15.29
CA ASP A 183 -12.39 18.24 14.86
C ASP A 183 -10.97 17.76 15.17
N ILE A 184 -10.10 17.74 14.15
CA ILE A 184 -8.74 17.26 14.29
C ILE A 184 -7.82 18.40 14.74
N PRO A 185 -7.10 18.27 15.87
CA PRO A 185 -6.16 19.29 16.30
C PRO A 185 -5.08 19.53 15.23
N PRO A 186 -4.64 20.78 14.98
CA PRO A 186 -3.66 21.09 13.94
C PRO A 186 -2.38 20.24 14.00
N ARG A 187 -1.86 19.99 15.21
CA ARG A 187 -0.69 19.13 15.47
C ARG A 187 -0.85 17.67 15.04
N LYS A 188 -2.09 17.21 14.83
CA LYS A 188 -2.45 15.86 14.39
C LYS A 188 -3.01 15.81 12.98
N ALA A 189 -3.15 16.96 12.31
CA ALA A 189 -3.72 17.07 10.97
C ALA A 189 -2.70 16.81 9.84
N LEU A 190 -1.45 16.48 10.16
CA LEU A 190 -0.38 16.30 9.16
C LEU A 190 -0.76 15.28 8.07
N GLY A 191 -1.40 14.15 8.42
CA GLY A 191 -1.83 13.19 7.41
C GLY A 191 -2.90 13.75 6.48
N LEU A 192 -3.88 14.50 7.00
CA LEU A 192 -4.87 15.19 6.17
C LEU A 192 -4.21 16.17 5.20
N ILE A 193 -3.25 16.96 5.68
CA ILE A 193 -2.48 17.90 4.86
C ILE A 193 -1.70 17.16 3.77
N LYS A 194 -1.09 16.01 4.09
CA LYS A 194 -0.37 15.18 3.12
C LYS A 194 -1.29 14.64 2.04
N MET A 195 -2.46 14.10 2.42
CA MET A 195 -3.43 13.57 1.47
C MET A 195 -4.00 14.66 0.56
N GLU A 196 -4.33 15.83 1.10
CA GLU A 196 -4.77 16.99 0.33
C GLU A 196 -3.71 17.48 -0.66
N ARG A 197 -2.45 17.61 -0.20
CA ARG A 197 -1.34 17.99 -1.07
C ARG A 197 -1.10 16.96 -2.16
N TYR A 198 -1.10 15.68 -1.80
CA TYR A 198 -0.98 14.59 -2.76
C TYR A 198 -2.08 14.66 -3.81
N ALA A 199 -3.35 14.80 -3.41
CA ALA A 199 -4.47 14.86 -4.35
C ALA A 199 -4.39 16.09 -5.29
N ARG A 200 -3.93 17.24 -4.78
CA ARG A 200 -3.69 18.44 -5.61
C ARG A 200 -2.56 18.23 -6.61
N ARG A 201 -1.42 17.68 -6.19
CA ARG A 201 -0.27 17.39 -7.05
C ARG A 201 -0.64 16.40 -8.15
N ILE A 202 -1.30 15.30 -7.79
CA ILE A 202 -1.81 14.32 -8.76
C ILE A 202 -2.79 14.97 -9.75
N SER A 203 -3.72 15.82 -9.29
CA SER A 203 -4.63 16.52 -10.20
C SER A 203 -3.91 17.41 -11.21
N HIS A 204 -2.76 17.96 -10.84
CA HIS A 204 -1.94 18.80 -11.72
C HIS A 204 -1.20 17.97 -12.76
N CYS A 205 -0.61 16.84 -12.37
CA CYS A 205 0.27 16.02 -13.23
C CYS A 205 -0.47 14.91 -14.02
N PHE A 206 -1.67 14.57 -13.60
CA PHE A 206 -2.48 13.52 -14.22
C PHE A 206 -3.86 14.05 -14.64
N GLY A 207 -4.03 15.38 -14.67
CA GLY A 207 -5.24 16.03 -15.14
C GLY A 207 -5.39 16.01 -16.67
N PRO A 208 -6.60 16.27 -17.21
CA PRO A 208 -6.84 16.26 -18.66
C PRO A 208 -5.98 17.24 -19.47
N SER A 209 -5.50 18.30 -18.84
CA SER A 209 -4.64 19.33 -19.45
C SER A 209 -3.16 19.16 -19.14
N ALA A 210 -2.77 18.08 -18.45
CA ALA A 210 -1.38 17.84 -18.07
C ALA A 210 -0.58 17.38 -19.30
N SER A 211 0.65 17.87 -19.45
CA SER A 211 1.57 17.33 -20.46
C SER A 211 2.00 15.91 -20.11
N ASP A 212 2.38 15.12 -21.10
CA ASP A 212 2.76 13.71 -20.88
C ASP A 212 4.00 13.56 -19.97
N ASP A 213 4.87 14.57 -19.93
CA ASP A 213 6.06 14.62 -19.08
C ASP A 213 5.82 15.24 -17.70
N SER A 214 4.64 15.80 -17.42
CA SER A 214 4.36 16.50 -16.16
C SER A 214 4.57 15.62 -14.92
N ALA A 215 4.25 14.33 -15.01
CA ALA A 215 4.51 13.37 -13.93
C ALA A 215 6.01 13.15 -13.69
N MET A 216 6.84 13.17 -14.75
CA MET A 216 8.29 13.05 -14.62
C MET A 216 8.89 14.31 -13.98
N TRP A 217 8.40 15.50 -14.34
CA TRP A 217 8.86 16.74 -13.74
C TRP A 217 8.46 16.89 -12.28
N GLU A 218 7.26 16.43 -11.92
CA GLU A 218 6.78 16.46 -10.54
C GLU A 218 7.46 15.40 -9.66
N TYR A 219 7.75 14.23 -10.23
CA TYR A 219 8.33 13.09 -9.53
C TYR A 219 9.59 12.59 -10.24
N PRO A 220 10.69 13.37 -10.31
CA PRO A 220 11.87 13.01 -11.10
C PRO A 220 12.52 11.70 -10.63
N GLU A 221 12.55 11.45 -9.32
CA GLU A 221 13.06 10.19 -8.79
C GLU A 221 12.17 9.00 -9.22
N ALA A 222 10.85 9.11 -9.11
CA ALA A 222 9.94 8.04 -9.53
C ALA A 222 10.00 7.84 -11.05
N GLY A 223 10.03 8.94 -11.81
CA GLY A 223 10.13 8.99 -13.26
C GLY A 223 11.35 8.26 -13.80
N SER A 224 12.47 8.30 -13.08
CA SER A 224 13.70 7.60 -13.45
C SER A 224 13.57 6.07 -13.54
N TYR A 225 12.51 5.49 -12.96
CA TYR A 225 12.26 4.05 -12.98
C TYR A 225 10.99 3.64 -13.75
N PHE A 226 10.29 4.57 -14.43
CA PHE A 226 9.04 4.24 -15.12
C PHE A 226 9.21 3.21 -16.25
N ASP A 227 10.25 3.35 -17.06
CA ASP A 227 10.56 2.38 -18.13
C ASP A 227 10.89 0.99 -17.54
N GLU A 228 11.66 0.93 -16.46
CA GLU A 228 11.97 -0.33 -15.77
C GLU A 228 10.73 -0.94 -15.12
N ALA A 229 9.85 -0.11 -14.55
CA ALA A 229 8.59 -0.54 -13.95
C ALA A 229 7.61 -1.08 -15.00
N ALA A 230 7.51 -0.43 -16.17
CA ALA A 230 6.71 -0.91 -17.29
C ALA A 230 7.18 -2.29 -17.76
N LYS A 231 8.50 -2.45 -17.98
CA LYS A 231 9.12 -3.74 -18.33
C LYS A 231 8.90 -4.81 -17.26
N SER A 232 8.95 -4.43 -15.98
CA SER A 232 8.72 -5.34 -14.85
C SER A 232 7.29 -5.89 -14.80
N LEU A 233 6.33 -5.20 -15.43
CA LEU A 233 4.93 -5.59 -15.54
C LEU A 233 4.58 -6.17 -16.93
N ASP A 234 5.57 -6.39 -17.80
CA ASP A 234 5.38 -6.80 -19.20
C ASP A 234 4.50 -5.84 -20.02
N LEU A 235 4.68 -4.53 -19.81
CA LEU A 235 3.92 -3.48 -20.49
C LEU A 235 4.82 -2.54 -21.30
N SER A 236 4.24 -1.89 -22.30
CA SER A 236 4.85 -0.69 -22.88
C SER A 236 4.83 0.48 -21.88
N LEU A 237 5.72 1.45 -22.08
CA LEU A 237 5.75 2.66 -21.25
C LEU A 237 4.41 3.40 -21.29
N ASP A 238 3.76 3.47 -22.45
CA ASP A 238 2.48 4.15 -22.63
C ASP A 238 1.35 3.46 -21.85
N GLU A 239 1.27 2.13 -21.90
CA GLU A 239 0.29 1.35 -21.12
C GLU A 239 0.51 1.54 -19.62
N TYR A 240 1.77 1.50 -19.17
CA TYR A 240 2.14 1.76 -17.78
C TYR A 240 1.72 3.16 -17.33
N LEU A 241 2.05 4.19 -18.10
CA LEU A 241 1.70 5.58 -17.78
C LEU A 241 0.19 5.80 -17.80
N CYS A 242 -0.53 5.18 -18.72
CA CYS A 242 -1.98 5.20 -18.78
C CYS A 242 -2.61 4.59 -17.51
N GLY A 243 -2.13 3.40 -17.11
CA GLY A 243 -2.55 2.75 -15.87
C GLY A 243 -2.23 3.59 -14.63
N LEU A 244 -1.00 4.09 -14.53
CA LEU A 244 -0.56 4.98 -13.44
C LEU A 244 -1.46 6.21 -13.32
N ARG A 245 -1.73 6.90 -14.44
CA ARG A 245 -2.60 8.08 -14.53
C ARG A 245 -4.01 7.75 -14.08
N LYS A 246 -4.60 6.67 -14.61
CA LYS A 246 -5.96 6.23 -14.27
C LYS A 246 -6.09 5.96 -12.77
N THR A 247 -5.24 5.13 -12.20
CA THR A 247 -5.33 4.72 -10.78
C THR A 247 -5.19 5.92 -9.83
N HIS A 248 -4.24 6.80 -10.12
CA HIS A 248 -4.03 8.00 -9.30
C HIS A 248 -5.20 8.98 -9.44
N HIS A 249 -5.77 9.12 -10.64
CA HIS A 249 -6.96 9.92 -10.85
C HIS A 249 -8.19 9.36 -10.11
N SER A 250 -8.45 8.05 -10.22
CA SER A 250 -9.50 7.37 -9.45
C SER A 250 -9.35 7.63 -7.96
N PHE A 251 -8.13 7.50 -7.42
CA PHE A 251 -7.88 7.76 -6.01
C PHE A 251 -8.17 9.21 -5.61
N VAL A 252 -7.86 10.20 -6.47
CA VAL A 252 -8.21 11.60 -6.20
C VAL A 252 -9.71 11.81 -6.13
N LEU A 253 -10.49 11.15 -6.99
CA LEU A 253 -11.94 11.22 -6.95
C LEU A 253 -12.50 10.59 -5.67
N GLU A 254 -11.99 9.42 -5.27
CA GLU A 254 -12.33 8.77 -3.99
C GLU A 254 -12.01 9.67 -2.80
N TRP A 255 -10.79 10.22 -2.77
CA TRP A 255 -10.33 11.12 -1.72
C TRP A 255 -11.22 12.35 -1.63
N ARG A 256 -11.53 13.02 -2.75
CA ARG A 256 -12.39 14.22 -2.76
C ARG A 256 -13.80 13.92 -2.28
N ASN A 257 -14.38 12.80 -2.69
CA ASN A 257 -15.71 12.39 -2.26
C ASN A 257 -15.73 12.15 -0.74
N PHE A 258 -14.72 11.45 -0.21
CA PHE A 258 -14.56 11.27 1.23
C PHE A 258 -14.32 12.62 1.96
N ALA A 259 -13.42 13.46 1.43
CA ALA A 259 -13.00 14.71 2.02
C ALA A 259 -14.15 15.75 2.14
N ALA A 260 -15.12 15.72 1.23
CA ALA A 260 -16.33 16.55 1.30
C ALA A 260 -17.15 16.34 2.59
N ASN A 261 -16.97 15.18 3.24
CA ASN A 261 -17.63 14.82 4.49
C ASN A 261 -16.80 15.17 5.74
N LEU A 262 -15.57 15.70 5.59
CA LEU A 262 -14.69 16.00 6.72
C LEU A 262 -14.98 17.40 7.32
N PRO A 263 -15.34 17.50 8.62
CA PRO A 263 -15.55 18.79 9.29
C PRO A 263 -14.33 19.72 9.23
N ALA A 264 -13.12 19.13 9.31
CA ALA A 264 -11.86 19.87 9.34
C ALA A 264 -11.54 20.61 8.02
N LEU A 265 -12.04 20.12 6.88
CA LEU A 265 -11.78 20.74 5.57
C LEU A 265 -12.89 21.68 5.12
N ARG A 266 -14.12 21.54 5.67
CA ARG A 266 -15.24 22.45 5.40
C ARG A 266 -15.01 23.89 5.87
N ARG A 267 -14.05 24.14 6.77
CA ARG A 267 -13.74 25.48 7.30
C ARG A 267 -12.68 26.25 6.50
N VAL A 268 -12.09 25.63 5.47
CA VAL A 268 -10.99 26.20 4.66
C VAL A 268 -11.37 26.33 3.17
N ALA A 269 -12.56 25.84 2.79
CA ALA A 269 -13.12 25.94 1.44
C ALA A 269 -14.01 27.18 1.29
#